data_AF-A0A6G2VIU1-F1
#
_entry.id   AF-A0A6G2VIU1-F1
#
_cell.length_a   1.000
_cell.length_b   1.000
_cell.length_c   1.000
_cell.angle_alpha   90.00
_cell.angle_beta   90.00
_cell.angle_gamma   90.00
#
_symmetry.space_group_name_H-M   'P 1'
#
loop_
_entity.id
_entity.type
_entity.pdbx_description
1 polymer ?
#
loop_
_entity_poly.entity_id
_entity_poly.type
_entity_poly.pdbx_seq_one_letter_code
_entity_poly.pdbx_strand_id
1 'polypeptide(L)'
;MTRTTTSDRLWFVTGASSGIGLALTRAALDAGDRVIGAARRTEPLTALAAEYPGRLDALTLDVTDRSAVFAAVDRATQTHGRLDVVVNNAGIMGSGTVEEFTETGARAQLE
;
A
#
# COMPACT_ATOMS: atom_id res chain seq x y z
N MET A 1 -3.27 7.64 -26.14
CA MET A 1 -3.80 6.52 -25.34
C MET A 1 -5.01 7.05 -24.60
N THR A 2 -6.20 6.90 -25.18
CA THR A 2 -7.42 7.58 -24.73
C THR A 2 -8.02 6.77 -23.59
N ARG A 3 -8.08 7.34 -22.38
CA ARG A 3 -8.62 6.67 -21.19
C ARG A 3 -10.13 6.53 -21.37
N THR A 4 -10.60 5.35 -21.76
CA THR A 4 -12.02 4.98 -21.71
C THR A 4 -12.50 5.26 -20.29
N THR A 5 -13.54 6.08 -20.15
CA THR A 5 -14.23 6.41 -18.90
C THR A 5 -14.50 5.14 -18.11
N THR A 6 -13.61 4.80 -17.18
CA THR A 6 -13.77 3.68 -16.27
C THR A 6 -14.23 4.30 -14.96
N SER A 7 -15.27 3.73 -14.38
CA SER A 7 -15.65 3.93 -12.98
C SER A 7 -14.41 4.08 -12.08
N ASP A 8 -14.52 4.88 -11.03
CA ASP A 8 -13.43 5.04 -10.08
C ASP A 8 -12.88 3.68 -9.61
N ARG A 9 -11.60 3.44 -9.81
CA ARG A 9 -10.99 2.18 -9.37
C ARG A 9 -10.68 2.27 -7.88
N LEU A 10 -10.79 1.14 -7.18
CA LEU A 10 -10.27 1.01 -5.83
C LEU A 10 -8.93 0.28 -5.82
N TRP A 11 -7.91 0.99 -5.38
CA TRP A 11 -6.54 0.49 -5.25
C TRP A 11 -6.27 0.05 -3.82
N PHE A 12 -5.58 -1.07 -3.64
CA PHE A 12 -4.97 -1.47 -2.36
C PHE A 12 -3.45 -1.43 -2.52
N VAL A 13 -2.78 -0.49 -1.86
CA VAL A 13 -1.33 -0.25 -2.04
C VAL A 13 -0.61 -0.51 -0.73
N THR A 14 0.30 -1.48 -0.69
CA THR A 14 1.18 -1.69 0.47
C THR A 14 2.46 -0.86 0.36
N GLY A 15 2.99 -0.42 1.50
CA GLY A 15 4.14 0.50 1.51
C GLY A 15 3.77 1.91 1.01
N ALA A 16 2.49 2.28 1.10
CA ALA A 16 1.96 3.51 0.53
C ALA A 16 2.47 4.79 1.20
N SER A 17 3.12 4.72 2.36
CA SER A 17 3.54 5.92 3.11
C SER A 17 4.90 6.49 2.71
N SER A 18 5.61 5.90 1.74
CA SER A 18 6.89 6.45 1.25
C SER A 18 7.24 5.98 -0.17
N GLY A 19 8.27 6.61 -0.76
CA GLY A 19 8.89 6.17 -2.00
C GLY A 19 7.91 5.95 -3.17
N ILE A 20 8.09 4.85 -3.89
CA ILE A 20 7.27 4.47 -5.05
C ILE A 20 5.80 4.25 -4.63
N GLY A 21 5.55 3.64 -3.47
CA GLY A 21 4.20 3.42 -2.97
C GLY A 21 3.42 4.72 -2.80
N LEU A 22 4.03 5.73 -2.17
CA LEU A 22 3.41 7.05 -1.98
C LEU A 22 3.19 7.79 -3.31
N ALA A 23 4.17 7.71 -4.22
CA ALA A 23 4.05 8.32 -5.54
C ALA A 23 2.89 7.69 -6.34
N LEU A 24 2.75 6.37 -6.29
CA LEU A 24 1.67 5.65 -6.95
C LEU A 24 0.31 5.96 -6.32
N THR A 25 0.23 6.03 -4.99
CA THR A 25 -0.98 6.45 -4.27
C THR A 25 -1.44 7.85 -4.72
N ARG A 26 -0.53 8.83 -4.78
CA ARG A 26 -0.84 10.18 -5.30
C ARG A 26 -1.33 10.13 -6.74
N ALA A 27 -0.61 9.43 -7.63
CA ALA A 27 -0.99 9.34 -9.04
C ALA A 27 -2.38 8.71 -9.27
N ALA A 28 -2.74 7.69 -8.48
CA ALA A 28 -4.08 7.10 -8.52
C ALA A 28 -5.16 8.09 -8.05
N LEU A 29 -4.91 8.78 -6.93
CA LEU A 29 -5.82 9.80 -6.41
C LEU A 29 -6.02 10.97 -7.39
N ASP A 30 -4.94 11.47 -8.00
CA ASP A 30 -4.97 12.50 -9.04
C ASP A 30 -5.76 12.07 -10.28
N ALA A 31 -5.77 10.77 -10.60
CA ALA A 31 -6.56 10.21 -11.69
C ALA A 31 -8.07 10.08 -11.37
N GLY A 32 -8.47 10.40 -10.14
CA GLY A 32 -9.84 10.33 -9.62
C GLY A 32 -10.21 9.00 -8.98
N ASP A 33 -9.26 8.09 -8.81
CA ASP A 33 -9.49 6.78 -8.19
C ASP A 33 -9.54 6.89 -6.65
N ARG A 34 -9.92 5.80 -5.99
CA ARG A 34 -9.88 5.64 -4.53
C ARG A 34 -8.72 4.73 -4.15
N VAL A 35 -8.10 4.97 -3.00
CA VAL A 35 -6.95 4.20 -2.53
C VAL A 35 -7.13 3.81 -1.07
N ILE A 36 -6.90 2.53 -0.78
CA ILE A 36 -6.59 2.03 0.56
C ILE A 36 -5.07 1.96 0.64
N GLY A 37 -4.48 2.90 1.37
CA GLY A 37 -3.04 2.98 1.57
C GLY A 37 -2.64 2.22 2.84
N ALA A 38 -1.92 1.12 2.67
CA ALA A 38 -1.48 0.26 3.76
C ALA A 38 0.01 0.46 4.08
N ALA A 39 0.34 0.70 5.36
CA ALA A 39 1.72 0.81 5.82
C ALA A 39 1.84 0.61 7.34
N ARG A 40 3.05 0.30 7.84
CA ARG A 40 3.32 0.22 9.29
C ARG A 40 3.18 1.57 10.00
N ARG A 41 3.48 2.66 9.29
CA ARG A 41 3.39 4.05 9.74
C ARG A 41 2.50 4.81 8.77
N THR A 42 1.38 5.32 9.26
CA THR A 42 0.30 5.89 8.45
C THR A 42 0.24 7.40 8.51
N GLU A 43 1.08 8.07 9.30
CA GLU A 43 1.11 9.53 9.45
C GLU A 43 1.24 10.26 8.10
N PRO A 44 2.11 9.83 7.15
CA PRO A 44 2.17 10.44 5.83
C PRO A 44 0.86 10.29 5.03
N LEU A 45 0.14 9.18 5.24
CA LEU A 45 -1.13 8.89 4.57
C LEU A 45 -2.29 9.68 5.20
N THR A 46 -2.29 9.88 6.52
CA THR A 46 -3.28 10.73 7.20
C THR A 46 -3.17 12.17 6.72
N ALA A 47 -1.95 12.71 6.59
CA ALA A 47 -1.73 14.03 6.03
C ALA A 47 -2.22 14.11 4.58
N LEU A 48 -1.89 13.10 3.76
CA LEU A 48 -2.35 13.02 2.38
C LEU A 48 -3.88 12.91 2.28
N ALA A 49 -4.55 12.19 3.17
CA ALA A 49 -5.99 11.99 3.13
C ALA A 49 -6.77 13.31 3.30
N ALA A 50 -6.18 14.29 4.00
CA ALA A 50 -6.74 15.63 4.10
C ALA A 50 -6.74 16.38 2.76
N GLU A 51 -5.78 16.08 1.86
CA GLU A 51 -5.73 16.62 0.49
C GLU A 51 -6.77 15.94 -0.43
N TYR A 52 -7.20 14.71 -0.12
CA TYR A 52 -8.11 13.89 -0.93
C TYR A 52 -9.31 13.35 -0.11
N PRO A 53 -10.22 14.24 0.35
CA PRO A 53 -11.29 13.86 1.26
C PRO A 53 -12.19 12.78 0.68
N GLY A 54 -12.36 11.69 1.42
CA GLY A 54 -13.21 10.55 1.04
C GLY A 54 -12.65 9.66 -0.06
N ARG A 55 -11.37 9.84 -0.46
CA ARG A 55 -10.73 9.01 -1.49
C ARG A 55 -9.51 8.22 -1.02
N LEU A 56 -8.93 8.56 0.12
CA LEU A 56 -7.81 7.83 0.70
C LEU A 56 -8.17 7.30 2.10
N ASP A 57 -8.16 5.97 2.23
CA ASP A 57 -8.27 5.28 3.51
C ASP A 57 -6.89 4.80 3.96
N ALA A 58 -6.39 5.35 5.06
CA ALA A 58 -5.12 4.94 5.64
C ALA A 58 -5.30 3.71 6.55
N LEU A 59 -4.54 2.65 6.28
CA LEU A 59 -4.62 1.38 7.00
C LEU A 59 -3.25 1.02 7.60
N THR A 60 -3.21 0.82 8.91
CA THR A 60 -2.00 0.28 9.55
C THR A 60 -1.89 -1.21 9.25
N LEU A 61 -0.79 -1.62 8.62
CA LEU A 61 -0.54 -3.03 8.27
C LEU A 61 0.97 -3.31 8.23
N ASP A 62 1.38 -4.38 8.91
CA ASP A 62 2.62 -5.09 8.62
C ASP A 62 2.31 -6.26 7.68
N VAL A 63 3.00 -6.32 6.54
CA VAL A 63 2.72 -7.31 5.50
C VAL A 63 3.32 -8.69 5.80
N THR A 64 4.23 -8.77 6.77
CA THR A 64 4.80 -10.04 7.25
C THR A 64 3.85 -10.75 8.22
N ASP A 65 2.90 -10.04 8.83
CA ASP A 65 1.82 -10.66 9.60
C ASP A 65 0.72 -11.16 8.66
N ARG A 66 0.82 -12.44 8.32
CA ARG A 66 -0.14 -13.12 7.44
C ARG A 66 -1.58 -12.95 7.92
N SER A 67 -1.84 -13.07 9.22
CA SER A 67 -3.19 -12.97 9.76
C SER A 67 -3.76 -11.55 9.62
N ALA A 68 -2.93 -10.54 9.85
CA ALA A 68 -3.29 -9.15 9.65
C ALA A 68 -3.57 -8.82 8.18
N VAL A 69 -2.81 -9.40 7.24
CA VAL A 69 -3.05 -9.24 5.79
C VAL A 69 -4.43 -9.76 5.39
N PHE A 70 -4.80 -10.97 5.85
CA PHE A 70 -6.14 -11.51 5.56
C PHE A 70 -7.24 -10.61 6.16
N ALA A 71 -7.11 -10.22 7.43
CA ALA A 71 -8.07 -9.34 8.08
C ALA A 71 -8.20 -7.97 7.38
N ALA A 72 -7.09 -7.41 6.88
CA ALA A 72 -7.05 -6.17 6.13
C ALA A 72 -7.82 -6.26 4.80
N VAL A 73 -7.60 -7.32 4.04
CA VAL A 73 -8.28 -7.54 2.75
C VAL A 73 -9.76 -7.84 2.97
N ASP A 74 -10.12 -8.64 3.97
CA ASP A 74 -11.51 -8.89 4.33
C ASP A 74 -12.23 -7.60 4.72
N ARG A 75 -11.60 -6.76 5.56
CA ARG A 75 -12.15 -5.45 5.91
C ARG A 75 -12.33 -4.56 4.68
N ALA A 76 -11.33 -4.51 3.80
CA ALA A 76 -11.38 -3.70 2.58
C ALA A 76 -12.53 -4.14 1.67
N THR A 77 -12.66 -5.44 1.42
CA THR A 77 -13.72 -6.00 0.58
C THR A 77 -15.11 -5.86 1.22
N GLN A 78 -15.25 -6.00 2.53
CA GLN A 78 -16.50 -5.75 3.24
C GLN A 78 -16.92 -4.28 3.19
N THR A 79 -15.97 -3.35 3.29
CA THR A 79 -16.24 -1.91 3.33
C THR A 79 -16.57 -1.35 1.95
N HIS A 80 -15.87 -1.79 0.91
CA HIS A 80 -15.94 -1.20 -0.42
C HIS A 80 -16.55 -2.13 -1.49
N GLY A 81 -16.79 -3.39 -1.17
CA GLY A 81 -17.41 -4.40 -2.04
C GLY A 81 -16.50 -4.98 -3.12
N ARG A 82 -15.32 -4.38 -3.39
CA ARG A 82 -14.38 -4.81 -4.43
C ARG A 82 -12.95 -4.33 -4.12
N LEU A 83 -11.98 -4.89 -4.84
CA LEU A 83 -10.64 -4.30 -5.04
C LEU A 83 -10.33 -4.43 -6.54
N ASP A 84 -10.07 -3.31 -7.21
CA ASP A 84 -9.84 -3.31 -8.66
C ASP A 84 -8.34 -3.47 -9.00
N VAL A 85 -7.47 -2.94 -8.13
CA VAL A 85 -6.01 -3.00 -8.30
C VAL A 85 -5.35 -3.31 -6.96
N VAL A 86 -4.41 -4.24 -6.95
CA VAL A 86 -3.58 -4.56 -5.77
C VAL A 86 -2.12 -4.34 -6.11
N VAL A 87 -1.43 -3.60 -5.26
CA VAL A 87 -0.01 -3.28 -5.41
C VAL A 87 0.74 -3.79 -4.18
N ASN A 88 1.41 -4.93 -4.35
CA ASN A 88 2.29 -5.53 -3.35
C ASN A 88 3.66 -4.84 -3.40
N ASN A 89 3.73 -3.61 -2.91
CA ASN A 89 4.92 -2.76 -3.01
C ASN A 89 5.72 -2.64 -1.69
N ALA A 90 5.13 -2.95 -0.54
CA ALA A 90 5.87 -2.96 0.72
C ALA A 90 7.10 -3.88 0.61
N GLY A 91 8.27 -3.33 0.95
CA GLY A 91 9.53 -4.05 0.93
C GLY A 91 10.60 -3.28 1.69
N ILE A 92 11.64 -3.99 2.08
CA ILE A 92 12.84 -3.42 2.69
C ILE A 92 14.05 -3.78 1.83
N MET A 93 15.07 -2.93 1.87
CA MET A 93 16.35 -3.18 1.23
C MET A 93 17.42 -3.15 2.30
N GLY A 94 18.24 -4.19 2.34
CA GLY A 94 19.47 -4.22 3.12
C GLY A 94 20.66 -3.98 2.20
N SER A 95 21.73 -3.44 2.76
CA SER A 95 22.95 -3.06 2.05
C SER A 95 24.15 -3.79 2.65
N GLY A 96 24.99 -4.38 1.81
CA GLY A 96 26.20 -5.09 2.23
C GLY A 96 26.64 -6.11 1.19
N THR A 97 27.77 -6.76 1.41
CA THR A 97 28.17 -7.95 0.64
C THR A 97 27.35 -9.16 1.09
N VAL A 98 27.30 -10.19 0.25
CA VAL A 98 26.54 -11.42 0.56
C VAL A 98 27.13 -12.12 1.78
N GLU A 99 28.45 -12.09 1.94
CA GLU A 99 29.20 -12.72 3.02
C GLU A 99 28.96 -12.06 4.39
N GLU A 100 28.58 -10.78 4.40
CA GLU A 100 28.33 -10.01 5.64
C GLU A 100 26.85 -9.98 6.03
N PHE A 101 25.97 -10.56 5.22
CA PHE A 101 24.54 -10.57 5.50
C PHE A 101 24.22 -11.50 6.65
N THR A 102 23.68 -10.95 7.74
CA THR A 102 23.24 -11.75 8.88
C THR A 102 22.01 -12.57 8.52
N GLU A 103 21.86 -13.75 9.14
CA GLU A 103 20.67 -14.58 8.96
C GLU A 103 19.39 -13.80 9.29
N THR A 104 19.39 -13.02 10.38
CA THR A 104 18.26 -12.17 10.75
C THR A 104 17.93 -11.14 9.67
N GLY A 105 18.94 -10.52 9.06
CA GLY A 105 18.74 -9.56 7.96
C GLY A 105 18.18 -10.22 6.70
N ALA A 106 18.65 -11.44 6.38
CA ALA A 106 18.14 -12.22 5.25
C ALA A 106 16.68 -12.66 5.47
N ARG A 107 16.35 -13.20 6.65
CA ARG A 107 14.98 -13.60 7.00
C ARG A 107 14.02 -12.43 6.92
N ALA A 108 14.38 -11.27 7.48
CA ALA A 108 13.54 -10.07 7.43
C ALA A 108 13.21 -9.57 6.00
N GLN A 109 13.97 -9.97 4.98
CA GLN A 109 13.70 -9.64 3.58
C GLN A 109 12.84 -10.69 2.85
N LEU A 110 12.88 -11.94 3.30
CA LEU A 110 12.30 -13.09 2.60
C LEU A 110 11.06 -13.67 3.29
N GLU A 111 10.87 -13.36 4.58
CA GLU A 111 9.80 -13.85 5.46
C GLU A 111 8.94 -12.68 5.96
#